data_AF-A0A0A3XN24-F1
#
_entry.id   AF-A0A0A3XN24-F1
#
_cell.length_a   1.000
_cell.length_b   1.000
_cell.length_c   1.000
_cell.angle_alpha   90.00
_cell.angle_beta   90.00
_cell.angle_gamma   90.00
#
_symmetry.space_group_name_H-M   'P 1'
#
loop_
_entity.id
_entity.type
_entity.pdbx_description
1 polymer ?
#
loop_
_entity_poly.entity_id
_entity_poly.type
_entity_poly.pdbx_seq_one_letter_code
_entity_poly.pdbx_strand_id
1 'polypeptide(L)'
;MKPPGKTTLARMQRTAMLEAERIEITRDYWVKDGRISVPEPHLVERRDDFAGMVRMIDAINGDPDLLERLKRRMAAHSAAAELPPAADTEASEADVIETDGSEVSE
;
A
#
# COMPACT_ATOMS: atom_id res chain seq x y z
N MET A 1 -17.41 2.09 -10.94
CA MET A 1 -16.86 1.00 -10.10
C MET A 1 -17.40 1.16 -8.68
N LYS A 2 -17.54 0.07 -7.90
CA LYS A 2 -17.81 0.17 -6.46
C LYS A 2 -16.46 0.46 -5.78
N PRO A 3 -16.30 1.53 -4.97
CA PRO A 3 -15.01 1.81 -4.34
C PRO A 3 -14.59 0.64 -3.44
N PRO A 4 -13.29 0.33 -3.33
CA PRO A 4 -12.82 -0.71 -2.43
C PRO A 4 -13.21 -0.35 -0.99
N GLY A 5 -14.14 -1.10 -0.41
CA GLY A 5 -14.55 -0.89 0.98
C GLY A 5 -13.37 -1.04 1.92
N LYS A 6 -13.25 -0.10 2.87
CA LYS A 6 -12.12 0.08 3.81
C LYS A 6 -11.49 -1.27 4.21
N THR A 7 -10.26 -1.51 3.79
CA THR A 7 -9.48 -2.70 4.15
C THR A 7 -9.20 -2.68 5.65
N THR A 8 -9.66 -3.71 6.36
CA THR A 8 -9.45 -3.88 7.79
C THR A 8 -8.33 -4.88 8.08
N LEU A 9 -7.66 -4.75 9.23
CA LEU A 9 -6.65 -5.72 9.69
C LEU A 9 -7.19 -7.16 9.68
N ALA A 10 -8.43 -7.37 10.15
CA ALA A 10 -9.09 -8.67 10.12
C ALA A 10 -9.27 -9.23 8.70
N ARG A 11 -9.51 -8.39 7.68
CA ARG A 11 -9.55 -8.82 6.27
C ARG A 11 -8.15 -9.19 5.78
N MET A 12 -7.14 -8.37 6.08
CA MET A 12 -5.75 -8.64 5.70
C MET A 12 -5.24 -9.94 6.30
N GLN A 13 -5.47 -10.16 7.60
CA GLN A 13 -5.14 -11.40 8.30
C GLN A 13 -5.81 -12.61 7.65
N ARG A 14 -7.12 -12.55 7.41
CA ARG A 14 -7.86 -13.65 6.76
C ARG A 14 -7.31 -13.95 5.36
N THR A 15 -7.00 -12.94 4.56
CA THR A 15 -6.41 -13.15 3.22
C THR A 15 -5.01 -13.77 3.31
N ALA A 16 -4.17 -13.31 4.25
CA ALA A 16 -2.84 -13.89 4.46
C ALA A 16 -2.91 -15.36 4.91
N MET A 17 -3.81 -15.70 5.84
CA MET A 17 -4.05 -17.10 6.25
C MET A 17 -4.43 -17.98 5.06
N LEU A 18 -5.39 -17.53 4.24
CA LEU A 18 -5.89 -18.29 3.09
C LEU A 18 -4.82 -18.50 2.00
N GLU A 19 -3.97 -17.51 1.72
CA GLU A 19 -2.89 -17.68 0.73
C GLU A 19 -1.74 -18.54 1.27
N ALA A 20 -1.41 -18.47 2.56
CA ALA A 20 -0.45 -19.40 3.17
C ALA A 20 -0.94 -20.86 3.07
N GLU A 21 -2.16 -21.12 3.53
CA GLU A 21 -2.81 -22.44 3.48
C GLU A 21 -2.92 -22.97 2.04
N ARG A 22 -3.33 -22.11 1.10
CA ARG A 22 -3.41 -22.47 -0.32
C ARG A 22 -2.06 -22.89 -0.89
N ILE A 23 -0.99 -22.16 -0.60
CA ILE A 23 0.35 -22.51 -1.08
C ILE A 23 0.77 -23.86 -0.50
N GLU A 24 0.64 -24.04 0.82
CA GLU A 24 0.97 -25.28 1.51
C GLU A 24 0.25 -26.49 0.90
N ILE A 25 -1.09 -26.46 0.84
CA ILE A 25 -1.91 -27.53 0.25
C ILE A 25 -1.50 -27.83 -1.20
N THR A 26 -1.30 -26.79 -2.03
CA THR A 26 -0.99 -26.98 -3.45
C THR A 26 0.39 -27.60 -3.66
N ARG A 27 1.40 -27.15 -2.90
CA ARG A 27 2.77 -27.66 -2.99
C ARG A 27 2.86 -29.09 -2.47
N ASP A 28 2.27 -29.35 -1.31
CA ASP A 28 2.19 -30.69 -0.71
C ASP A 28 1.51 -31.68 -1.66
N TYR A 29 0.42 -31.27 -2.30
CA TYR A 29 -0.28 -32.11 -3.27
C TYR A 29 0.62 -32.46 -4.46
N TRP A 30 1.32 -31.51 -5.08
CA TRP A 30 2.19 -31.80 -6.23
C TRP A 30 3.42 -32.63 -5.91
N VAL A 31 3.94 -32.55 -4.67
CA VAL A 31 5.00 -33.45 -4.18
C VAL A 31 4.43 -34.87 -3.99
N LYS A 32 3.26 -35.01 -3.36
CA LYS A 32 2.59 -36.30 -3.13
C LYS A 32 2.13 -36.98 -4.43
N ASP A 33 1.74 -36.20 -5.43
CA ASP A 33 1.36 -36.65 -6.78
C ASP A 33 2.58 -36.91 -7.69
N GLY A 34 3.81 -36.70 -7.18
CA GLY A 34 5.06 -36.96 -7.90
C GLY A 34 5.37 -36.00 -9.07
N ARG A 35 4.61 -34.91 -9.22
CA ARG A 35 4.82 -33.91 -10.29
C ARG A 35 6.06 -33.06 -10.09
N ILE A 36 6.42 -32.84 -8.83
CA ILE A 36 7.65 -32.16 -8.40
C ILE A 36 8.29 -32.98 -7.30
N SER A 37 9.62 -33.02 -7.24
CA SER A 37 10.35 -33.76 -6.19
C SER A 37 10.37 -33.02 -4.85
N VAL A 38 10.37 -31.68 -4.90
CA VAL A 38 10.37 -30.77 -3.74
C VAL A 38 9.54 -29.52 -4.06
N PRO A 39 8.99 -28.82 -3.05
CA PRO A 39 8.37 -27.51 -3.25
C PRO A 39 9.35 -26.49 -3.84
N GLU A 40 8.86 -25.61 -4.72
CA GLU A 40 9.63 -24.50 -5.27
C GLU A 40 10.01 -23.50 -4.13
N PRO A 41 11.30 -23.19 -3.89
CA PRO A 41 11.72 -22.44 -2.69
C PRO A 41 11.03 -21.09 -2.51
N HIS A 42 10.92 -20.30 -3.58
CA HIS A 42 10.29 -18.98 -3.57
C HIS A 42 8.79 -19.00 -3.19
N LEU A 43 8.13 -20.16 -3.30
CA LEU A 43 6.75 -20.35 -2.85
C LEU A 43 6.69 -20.73 -1.36
N VAL A 44 7.68 -21.48 -0.86
CA VAL A 44 7.83 -21.73 0.58
C VAL A 44 8.12 -20.42 1.31
N GLU A 45 9.04 -19.60 0.78
CA GLU A 45 9.31 -18.24 1.26
C GLU A 45 8.02 -17.39 1.30
N ARG A 46 7.26 -17.37 0.19
CA ARG A 46 5.98 -16.63 0.14
C ARG A 46 4.93 -17.15 1.13
N ARG A 47 4.85 -18.47 1.38
CA ARG A 47 3.98 -19.03 2.44
C ARG A 47 4.40 -18.48 3.80
N ASP A 48 5.70 -18.45 4.06
CA ASP A 48 6.26 -18.04 5.34
C ASP A 48 6.14 -16.52 5.56
N ASP A 49 6.20 -15.71 4.50
CA ASP A 49 5.84 -14.28 4.51
C ASP A 49 4.38 -14.07 4.91
N PHE A 50 3.45 -14.82 4.31
CA PHE A 50 2.03 -14.76 4.68
C PHE A 50 1.79 -15.19 6.12
N ALA A 51 2.43 -16.26 6.59
CA ALA A 51 2.40 -16.66 8.00
C ALA A 51 3.00 -15.58 8.92
N GLY A 52 4.07 -14.90 8.48
CA GLY A 52 4.66 -13.75 9.16
C GLY A 52 3.70 -12.57 9.28
N MET A 53 2.96 -12.24 8.21
CA MET A 53 1.92 -11.20 8.24
C MET A 53 0.81 -11.53 9.24
N VAL A 54 0.38 -12.79 9.33
CA VAL A 54 -0.62 -13.23 10.32
C VAL A 54 -0.09 -13.01 11.74
N ARG A 55 1.11 -13.52 12.07
CA ARG A 55 1.74 -13.33 13.38
C ARG A 55 1.93 -11.86 13.74
N MET A 56 2.28 -11.02 12.76
CA MET A 56 2.40 -9.57 12.96
C MET A 56 1.06 -8.93 13.30
N ILE A 57 -0.02 -9.30 12.60
CA ILE A 57 -1.37 -8.78 12.88
C ILE A 57 -1.89 -9.30 14.24
N ASP A 58 -1.59 -10.55 14.61
CA ASP A 58 -1.91 -11.08 15.95
C ASP A 58 -1.15 -10.33 17.05
N ALA A 59 0.14 -10.03 16.87
CA ALA A 59 0.91 -9.19 17.79
C ALA A 59 0.33 -7.77 17.90
N ILE A 60 -0.11 -7.18 16.78
CA ILE A 60 -0.81 -5.88 16.76
C ILE A 60 -2.13 -5.96 17.52
N ASN A 61 -2.91 -7.02 17.37
CA ASN A 61 -4.21 -7.18 18.04
C ASN A 61 -4.07 -7.51 19.54
N GLY A 62 -2.95 -8.14 19.94
CA GLY A 62 -2.64 -8.48 21.33
C GLY A 62 -2.11 -7.32 22.17
N ASP A 63 -1.68 -6.22 21.55
CA ASP A 63 -1.19 -5.00 22.20
C ASP A 63 -2.16 -3.83 21.96
N PRO A 64 -2.97 -3.42 22.96
CA PRO A 64 -3.93 -2.33 22.84
C PRO A 64 -3.31 -0.99 22.44
N ASP A 65 -2.13 -0.66 22.97
CA ASP A 65 -1.45 0.62 22.72
C ASP A 65 -0.95 0.66 21.27
N LEU A 66 -0.40 -0.45 20.78
CA LEU A 66 0.07 -0.58 19.41
C LEU A 66 -1.11 -0.54 18.42
N LEU A 67 -2.22 -1.21 18.75
CA LEU A 67 -3.46 -1.15 17.97
C LEU A 67 -4.04 0.28 17.90
N GLU A 68 -4.05 1.02 19.01
CA GLU A 68 -4.50 2.43 19.03
C GLU A 68 -3.57 3.32 18.20
N ARG A 69 -2.26 3.20 18.38
CA ARG A 69 -1.25 3.95 17.60
C ARG A 69 -1.39 3.69 16.10
N LEU A 70 -1.66 2.44 15.71
CA LEU A 70 -1.92 2.08 14.32
C LEU A 70 -3.22 2.70 13.79
N LYS A 71 -4.33 2.58 14.53
CA LYS A 71 -5.62 3.23 14.17
C LYS A 71 -5.45 4.75 13.99
N ARG A 72 -4.74 5.42 14.90
CA ARG A 72 -4.47 6.86 14.83
C ARG A 72 -3.64 7.24 13.59
N ARG A 73 -2.61 6.45 13.25
CA ARG A 73 -1.82 6.65 12.01
C ARG A 73 -2.66 6.41 10.76
N MET A 74 -3.46 5.34 10.72
CA MET A 74 -4.35 5.05 9.59
C MET A 74 -5.36 6.19 9.38
N ALA A 75 -5.96 6.72 10.46
CA ALA A 75 -6.86 7.86 10.39
C ALA A 75 -6.19 9.13 9.83
N ALA A 76 -4.97 9.43 10.28
CA ALA A 76 -4.18 10.55 9.78
C ALA A 76 -3.83 10.39 8.29
N HIS A 77 -3.43 9.19 7.84
CA HIS A 77 -3.17 8.91 6.43
C HIS A 77 -4.44 8.99 5.57
N SER A 78 -5.60 8.55 6.07
CA SER A 78 -6.86 8.71 5.32
C SER A 78 -7.29 10.17 5.20
N ALA A 79 -7.11 10.99 6.24
CA ALA A 79 -7.42 12.42 6.19
C ALA A 79 -6.50 13.19 5.24
N ALA A 80 -5.20 12.82 5.18
CA ALA A 80 -4.26 13.40 4.22
C ALA A 80 -4.60 13.03 2.76
N ALA A 81 -5.26 11.89 2.52
CA ALA A 81 -5.68 11.44 1.20
C ALA A 81 -7.02 12.04 0.72
N GLU A 82 -7.76 12.74 1.58
CA GLU A 82 -9.01 13.46 1.22
C GLU A 82 -8.77 14.94 0.84
N LEU A 83 -7.55 15.44 0.98
CA LEU A 83 -7.17 16.74 0.42
C LEU A 83 -7.06 16.62 -1.11
N PRO A 84 -7.86 17.37 -1.90
CA PRO A 84 -7.66 17.41 -3.35
C PRO A 84 -6.27 17.99 -3.64
N PRO A 85 -5.61 17.60 -4.76
CA PRO A 85 -4.41 18.29 -5.18
C PRO A 85 -4.74 19.77 -5.33
N ALA A 86 -3.91 20.64 -4.74
CA ALA A 86 -4.01 22.08 -4.97
C ALA A 86 -3.91 22.29 -6.48
N ALA A 87 -4.96 22.86 -7.08
CA ALA A 87 -4.96 23.10 -8.51
C ALA A 87 -3.89 24.15 -8.83
N ASP A 88 -2.86 23.74 -9.56
CA ASP A 88 -1.85 24.62 -10.13
C ASP A 88 -2.57 25.64 -11.03
N THR A 89 -2.88 26.80 -10.44
CA THR A 89 -3.39 27.95 -11.19
C THR A 89 -2.18 28.79 -11.60
N GLU A 90 -1.40 28.25 -12.54
CA GLU A 90 -0.58 29.09 -13.40
C GLU A 90 -1.52 29.89 -14.31
N ALA A 91 -2.00 31.01 -13.80
CA ALA A 91 -2.68 32.03 -14.58
C ALA A 91 -1.70 33.18 -14.84
N SER A 92 -0.94 33.02 -15.92
CA SER A 92 -0.37 34.08 -16.74
C SER A 92 -0.98 35.47 -16.50
N GLU A 93 -0.28 36.33 -15.75
CA GLU A 93 -0.37 37.78 -15.97
C GLU A 93 0.82 38.23 -16.83
N ALA A 94 0.49 39.07 -17.81
CA ALA A 94 1.39 39.39 -18.90
C ALA A 94 2.57 40.25 -18.47
N ASP A 95 3.72 39.87 -19.01
CA ASP A 95 4.83 40.71 -19.42
C ASP A 95 4.44 42.20 -19.60
N VAL A 96 4.87 43.05 -18.66
CA VAL A 96 4.98 44.51 -18.84
C VAL A 96 6.41 44.89 -18.50
N ILE A 97 7.30 44.73 -19.49
CA ILE A 97 8.63 45.30 -19.46
C ILE A 97 8.49 46.81 -19.73
N GLU A 98 8.60 47.62 -18.68
CA GLU A 98 8.81 49.06 -18.80
C GLU A 98 10.27 49.29 -19.27
N THR A 99 10.50 49.36 -20.58
CA THR A 99 11.76 49.86 -21.13
C THR A 99 11.78 51.39 -21.10
N ASP A 100 12.33 51.96 -20.03
CA ASP A 100 12.94 53.29 -20.09
C ASP A 100 14.26 53.20 -20.90
N GLY A 101 14.46 54.09 -21.86
CA GLY A 101 15.46 53.89 -22.93
C GLY A 101 15.53 55.01 -23.97
N SER A 102 16.18 56.10 -23.60
CA SER A 102 16.49 57.30 -24.39
C SER A 102 17.25 57.07 -25.72
N GLU A 103 17.22 58.12 -26.58
CA GLU A 103 18.08 58.43 -27.75
C GLU A 103 17.82 57.67 -29.08
N VAL A 104 17.87 58.26 -30.30
CA VAL A 104 18.18 59.64 -30.80
C VAL A 104 17.31 59.97 -32.04
N SER A 105 17.03 61.25 -32.37
CA SER A 105 16.83 61.74 -33.76
C SER A 105 17.09 63.25 -33.89
N GLU A 106 17.78 63.61 -34.98
CA GLU A 106 18.34 64.91 -35.47
C GLU A 106 17.75 66.25 -34.97
#